data_AF-A0A257M6B9-F1
#
_entry.id   AF-A0A257M6B9-F1
#
_cell.length_a   1.000
_cell.length_b   1.000
_cell.length_c   1.000
_cell.angle_alpha   90.00
_cell.angle_beta   90.00
_cell.angle_gamma   90.00
#
_symmetry.space_group_name_H-M   'P 1'
#
loop_
_entity.id
_entity.type
_entity.pdbx_description
1 polymer ?
#
loop_
_entity_poly.entity_id
_entity_poly.type
_entity_poly.pdbx_seq_one_letter_code
_entity_poly.pdbx_strand_id
1 'polypeptide(L)'
;MSSALEALLLPFSKGGLTVPKRALFLGAELHPDLRAWPEVTGWQPHKGLAMIWEGAGFKRVDEPTGTWPLVMLLPGKSKDETLSQFAQAYDLLEDGGILLASMTNLGGAERFEKELKKAAGSVESLQKHKCRTFHAVKSSAWDQELLAKWREAGKIRLIPDTTFLVQPGLFSPDHLDPGSKLLVEHLPNSLRGAVADLGGGWGYLTCWVADHCPNVKRIDLHEVDARAIALARENLKDSPVEVAFHWHDVSKGLPHTYDAVVMNPPFHSGQNTDIDLGVAFVKNAAASLKQGGRLYLVANRKLPYERQLDAAQLTWRKVAEDGTYKVLFAERTLK
;
A
#
# COMPACT_ATOMS: atom_id res chain seq x y z
N MET A 1 -6.50 3.98 -16.10
CA MET A 1 -5.27 4.77 -16.23
C MET A 1 -5.43 6.03 -15.39
N SER A 2 -4.47 6.35 -14.52
CA SER A 2 -4.60 7.52 -13.63
C SER A 2 -4.38 8.82 -14.41
N SER A 3 -5.08 9.88 -14.03
CA SER A 3 -4.90 11.21 -14.66
C SER A 3 -3.48 11.77 -14.44
N ALA A 4 -2.84 11.36 -13.34
CA ALA A 4 -1.46 11.73 -13.05
C ALA A 4 -0.48 11.06 -14.02
N LEU A 5 -0.69 9.78 -14.36
CA LEU A 5 0.12 9.07 -15.37
C LEU A 5 0.01 9.73 -16.76
N GLU A 6 -1.21 10.06 -17.19
CA GLU A 6 -1.44 10.80 -18.44
C GLU A 6 -0.69 12.14 -18.47
N ALA A 7 -0.71 12.86 -17.35
CA ALA A 7 0.01 14.12 -17.24
C ALA A 7 1.54 13.94 -17.22
N LEU A 8 2.03 12.85 -16.59
CA LEU A 8 3.45 12.54 -16.44
C LEU A 8 4.19 12.45 -17.79
N LEU A 9 3.50 12.00 -18.84
CA LEU A 9 4.10 11.81 -20.16
C LEU A 9 3.99 13.04 -21.09
N LEU A 10 3.26 14.09 -20.68
CA LEU A 10 3.13 15.32 -21.45
C LEU A 10 4.45 16.06 -21.72
N PRO A 11 5.42 16.10 -20.80
CA PRO A 11 6.70 16.75 -21.06
C PRO A 11 7.43 16.18 -22.29
N PHE A 12 7.26 14.89 -22.60
CA PHE A 12 7.90 14.26 -23.75
C PHE A 12 7.16 14.49 -25.07
N SER A 13 5.82 14.57 -25.02
CA SER A 13 5.01 14.79 -26.22
C SER A 13 4.82 16.27 -26.57
N LYS A 14 4.88 17.16 -25.56
CA LYS A 14 4.55 18.59 -25.71
C LYS A 14 5.50 19.55 -24.99
N GLY A 15 6.29 19.06 -24.03
CA GLY A 15 7.16 19.90 -23.19
C GLY A 15 8.62 19.94 -23.61
N GLY A 16 9.00 19.31 -24.74
CA GLY A 16 10.35 19.37 -25.29
C GLY A 16 11.38 18.43 -24.63
N LEU A 17 10.99 17.62 -23.64
CA LEU A 17 11.88 16.61 -23.08
C LEU A 17 12.09 15.47 -24.08
N THR A 18 13.33 15.02 -24.23
CA THR A 18 13.66 13.84 -25.03
C THR A 18 13.61 12.58 -24.18
N VAL A 19 13.05 11.50 -24.72
CA VAL A 19 13.07 10.20 -24.06
C VAL A 19 14.52 9.67 -24.01
N PRO A 20 15.10 9.42 -22.81
CA PRO A 20 16.45 8.88 -22.71
C PRO A 20 16.49 7.40 -23.07
N LYS A 21 17.71 6.85 -23.22
CA LYS A 21 17.92 5.43 -23.50
C LYS A 21 17.39 4.51 -22.40
N ARG A 22 17.41 4.95 -21.15
CA ARG A 22 16.92 4.20 -19.98
C ARG A 22 16.23 5.12 -19.00
N ALA A 23 15.18 4.64 -18.34
CA ALA A 23 14.51 5.36 -17.27
C ALA A 23 14.09 4.43 -16.15
N LEU A 24 14.11 4.95 -14.92
CA LEU A 24 13.48 4.33 -13.77
C LEU A 24 12.12 4.97 -13.54
N PHE A 25 11.10 4.16 -13.28
CA PHE A 25 9.77 4.62 -12.93
C PHE A 25 9.37 4.14 -11.54
N LEU A 26 9.41 5.04 -10.56
CA LEU A 26 8.94 4.80 -9.20
C LEU A 26 7.41 5.02 -9.13
N GLY A 27 6.69 4.04 -8.58
CA GLY A 27 5.22 4.03 -8.65
C GLY A 27 4.72 3.66 -10.04
N ALA A 28 5.44 2.76 -10.71
CA ALA A 28 5.20 2.44 -12.13
C ALA A 28 3.76 1.98 -12.38
N GLU A 29 3.09 2.66 -13.30
CA GLU A 29 1.79 2.28 -13.86
C GLU A 29 1.91 2.12 -15.38
N LEU A 30 1.18 1.15 -15.94
CA LEU A 30 1.22 0.89 -17.37
C LEU A 30 0.56 2.03 -18.17
N HIS A 31 1.30 2.57 -19.14
CA HIS A 31 0.81 3.48 -20.17
C HIS A 31 1.22 2.98 -21.57
N PRO A 32 0.34 3.02 -22.59
CA PRO A 32 0.66 2.57 -23.96
C PRO A 32 1.92 3.19 -24.55
N ASP A 33 2.10 4.51 -24.41
CA ASP A 33 3.25 5.24 -24.96
C ASP A 33 4.60 4.77 -24.43
N LEU A 34 4.66 4.15 -23.24
CA LEU A 34 5.90 3.59 -22.69
C LEU A 34 6.44 2.43 -23.54
N ARG A 35 5.62 1.81 -24.41
CA ARG A 35 6.09 0.75 -25.33
C ARG A 35 7.04 1.27 -26.40
N ALA A 36 6.99 2.56 -26.71
CA ALA A 36 7.91 3.19 -27.65
C ALA A 36 9.25 3.59 -27.00
N TRP A 37 9.37 3.45 -25.68
CA TRP A 37 10.58 3.82 -24.96
C TRP A 37 11.61 2.68 -25.03
N PRO A 38 12.93 2.98 -25.13
CA PRO A 38 13.93 1.94 -25.33
C PRO A 38 14.05 1.00 -24.11
N GLU A 39 14.35 1.55 -22.93
CA GLU A 39 14.41 0.77 -21.68
C GLU A 39 13.71 1.54 -20.54
N VAL A 40 12.65 0.94 -19.98
CA VAL A 40 11.99 1.46 -18.77
C VAL A 40 11.92 0.36 -17.74
N THR A 41 12.51 0.62 -16.56
CA THR A 41 12.45 -0.26 -15.41
C THR A 41 11.47 0.32 -14.40
N GLY A 42 10.49 -0.47 -13.97
CA GLY A 42 9.50 -0.05 -12.98
C GLY A 42 9.83 -0.53 -11.57
N TRP A 43 9.46 0.28 -10.58
CA TRP A 43 9.28 -0.13 -9.20
C TRP A 43 7.81 0.11 -8.82
N GLN A 44 7.15 -0.94 -8.33
CA GLN A 44 5.74 -0.91 -8.00
C GLN A 44 5.46 -1.91 -6.86
N PRO A 45 5.21 -1.43 -5.63
CA PRO A 45 4.97 -2.31 -4.49
C PRO A 45 3.53 -2.86 -4.44
N HIS A 46 2.57 -2.26 -5.15
CA HIS A 46 1.19 -2.74 -5.17
C HIS A 46 1.03 -3.93 -6.14
N LYS A 47 0.61 -5.10 -5.63
CA LYS A 47 0.58 -6.37 -6.37
C LYS A 47 -0.15 -6.28 -7.70
N GLY A 48 -1.36 -5.72 -7.71
CA GLY A 48 -2.17 -5.62 -8.92
C GLY A 48 -1.51 -4.77 -10.02
N LEU A 49 -0.84 -3.67 -9.63
CA LEU A 49 -0.17 -2.77 -10.58
C LEU A 49 1.15 -3.38 -11.06
N ALA A 50 1.89 -4.05 -10.17
CA ALA A 50 3.10 -4.77 -10.51
C ALA A 50 2.82 -5.89 -11.53
N MET A 51 1.76 -6.67 -11.32
CA MET A 51 1.35 -7.72 -12.27
C MET A 51 0.95 -7.15 -13.64
N ILE A 52 0.25 -6.02 -13.68
CA ILE A 52 -0.11 -5.36 -14.95
C ILE A 52 1.16 -4.88 -15.67
N TRP A 53 2.13 -4.33 -14.94
CA TRP A 53 3.41 -3.88 -15.47
C TRP A 53 4.25 -5.03 -16.06
N GLU A 54 4.46 -6.09 -15.28
CA GLU A 54 5.21 -7.29 -15.69
C GLU A 54 4.50 -8.04 -16.83
N GLY A 55 3.18 -8.18 -16.75
CA GLY A 55 2.37 -8.83 -17.78
C GLY A 55 2.38 -8.10 -19.13
N ALA A 56 2.69 -6.80 -19.12
CA ALA A 56 2.92 -6.01 -20.34
C ALA A 56 4.36 -6.15 -20.90
N GLY A 57 5.22 -6.95 -20.26
CA GLY A 57 6.58 -7.23 -20.69
C GLY A 57 7.64 -6.25 -20.18
N PHE A 58 7.28 -5.32 -19.29
CA PHE A 58 8.24 -4.36 -18.73
C PHE A 58 9.05 -4.97 -17.59
N LYS A 59 10.33 -4.59 -17.48
CA LYS A 59 11.19 -4.98 -16.37
C LYS A 59 10.70 -4.32 -15.08
N ARG A 60 10.59 -5.10 -14.00
CA ARG A 60 10.33 -4.62 -12.64
C ARG A 60 11.49 -4.97 -11.73
N VAL A 61 11.77 -4.11 -10.75
CA VAL A 61 12.72 -4.37 -9.66
C VAL A 61 12.04 -4.16 -8.31
N ASP A 62 12.45 -4.93 -7.31
CA ASP A 62 11.98 -4.76 -5.92
C ASP A 62 12.76 -3.66 -5.19
N GLU A 63 14.07 -3.57 -5.47
CA GLU A 63 14.99 -2.58 -4.91
C GLU A 63 15.73 -1.85 -6.04
N PRO A 64 15.32 -0.62 -6.38
CA PRO A 64 16.03 0.18 -7.37
C PRO A 64 17.43 0.53 -6.88
N THR A 65 18.43 0.24 -7.70
CA THR A 65 19.84 0.56 -7.44
C THR A 65 20.48 1.24 -8.65
N GLY A 66 21.69 1.76 -8.45
CA GLY A 66 22.42 2.51 -9.48
C GLY A 66 21.87 3.91 -9.71
N THR A 67 22.45 4.60 -10.68
CA THR A 67 22.04 5.95 -11.10
C THR A 67 21.36 5.91 -12.47
N TRP A 68 20.51 6.88 -12.78
CA TRP A 68 19.65 6.93 -13.97
C TRP A 68 19.61 8.34 -14.58
N PRO A 69 19.52 8.50 -15.92
CA PRO A 69 19.36 9.81 -16.56
C PRO A 69 17.96 10.41 -16.33
N LEU A 70 16.98 9.57 -16.01
CA LEU A 70 15.60 9.96 -15.74
C LEU A 70 15.01 9.04 -14.68
N VAL A 71 14.48 9.66 -13.63
CA VAL A 71 13.62 9.01 -12.64
C VAL A 71 12.24 9.65 -12.73
N MET A 72 11.29 8.89 -13.25
CA MET A 72 9.87 9.24 -13.23
C MET A 72 9.24 8.79 -11.92
N LEU A 73 8.32 9.59 -11.38
CA LEU A 73 7.71 9.33 -10.09
C LEU A 73 6.20 9.63 -10.11
N LEU A 74 5.41 8.61 -9.83
CA LEU A 74 4.05 8.77 -9.30
C LEU A 74 4.12 8.54 -7.78
N PRO A 75 4.17 9.62 -6.98
CA PRO A 75 4.39 9.48 -5.55
C PRO A 75 3.15 8.92 -4.85
N GLY A 76 3.37 8.43 -3.64
CA GLY A 76 2.31 7.93 -2.77
C GLY A 76 1.39 9.04 -2.23
N LYS A 77 0.60 8.70 -1.21
CA LYS A 77 -0.50 9.58 -0.74
C LYS A 77 -0.09 10.48 0.41
N SER A 78 0.91 10.09 1.20
CA SER A 78 1.29 10.84 2.40
C SER A 78 2.42 11.84 2.10
N LYS A 79 2.51 12.87 2.95
CA LYS A 79 3.53 13.91 2.82
C LYS A 79 4.94 13.33 2.97
N ASP A 80 5.18 12.58 4.04
CA ASP A 80 6.52 12.07 4.36
C ASP A 80 6.97 10.99 3.35
N GLU A 81 6.05 10.17 2.85
CA GLU A 81 6.29 9.26 1.73
C GLU A 81 6.69 10.02 0.46
N THR A 82 5.91 11.06 0.07
CA THR A 82 6.20 11.82 -1.15
C THR A 82 7.56 12.51 -1.10
N LEU A 83 7.87 13.16 0.02
CA LEU A 83 9.14 13.88 0.19
C LEU A 83 10.32 12.90 0.23
N SER A 84 10.20 11.77 0.92
CA SER A 84 11.24 10.76 0.92
C SER A 84 11.44 10.12 -0.47
N GLN A 85 10.39 9.96 -1.26
CA GLN A 85 10.49 9.54 -2.66
C GLN A 85 11.18 10.59 -3.55
N PHE A 86 11.04 11.90 -3.29
CA PHE A 86 11.86 12.91 -3.97
C PHE A 86 13.34 12.77 -3.65
N ALA A 87 13.68 12.53 -2.38
CA ALA A 87 15.07 12.29 -2.00
C ALA A 87 15.61 10.98 -2.59
N GLN A 88 14.82 9.90 -2.59
CA GLN A 88 15.17 8.64 -3.22
C GLN A 88 15.40 8.81 -4.73
N ALA A 89 14.51 9.53 -5.42
CA ALA A 89 14.67 9.82 -6.84
C ALA A 89 15.94 10.63 -7.10
N TYR A 90 16.26 11.63 -6.27
CA TYR A 90 17.53 12.36 -6.36
C TYR A 90 18.76 11.45 -6.20
N ASP A 91 18.73 10.51 -5.26
CA ASP A 91 19.82 9.56 -5.03
C ASP A 91 20.05 8.62 -6.22
N LEU A 92 18.95 8.26 -6.88
CA LEU A 92 18.95 7.40 -8.05
C LEU A 92 19.24 8.15 -9.35
N LEU A 93 19.44 9.47 -9.34
CA LEU A 93 19.82 10.21 -10.54
C LEU A 93 21.33 10.27 -10.73
N GLU A 94 21.77 10.18 -11.98
CA GLU A 94 23.11 10.64 -12.37
C GLU A 94 23.16 12.18 -12.39
N ASP A 95 24.35 12.76 -12.34
CA ASP A 95 24.49 14.21 -12.43
C ASP A 95 23.96 14.71 -13.78
N GLY A 96 23.12 15.76 -13.76
CA GLY A 96 22.39 16.24 -14.93
C GLY A 96 21.15 15.42 -15.29
N GLY A 97 20.84 14.34 -14.56
CA GLY A 97 19.62 13.56 -14.74
C GLY A 97 18.36 14.32 -14.28
N ILE A 98 17.18 13.87 -14.74
CA ILE A 98 15.90 14.53 -14.49
C ILE A 98 15.05 13.76 -13.49
N LEU A 99 14.63 14.42 -12.40
CA LEU A 99 13.52 13.97 -11.56
C LEU A 99 12.23 14.52 -12.18
N LEU A 100 11.33 13.64 -12.61
CA LEU A 100 10.04 14.02 -13.18
C LEU A 100 8.90 13.43 -12.34
N ALA A 101 8.09 14.28 -11.71
CA ALA A 101 6.97 13.85 -10.88
C ALA A 101 5.63 14.33 -11.44
N SER A 102 4.57 13.56 -11.22
CA SER A 102 3.21 13.97 -11.57
C SER A 102 2.22 13.62 -10.46
N MET A 103 1.37 14.59 -10.11
CA MET A 103 0.43 14.48 -9.00
C MET A 103 -0.91 15.14 -9.35
N THR A 104 -1.99 14.65 -8.78
CA THR A 104 -3.31 15.31 -8.88
C THR A 104 -3.32 16.58 -8.03
N ASN A 105 -4.10 17.60 -8.46
CA ASN A 105 -4.26 18.83 -7.68
C ASN A 105 -4.86 18.54 -6.28
N LEU A 106 -5.80 17.59 -6.19
CA LEU A 106 -6.38 17.14 -4.92
C LEU A 106 -5.35 16.42 -4.04
N GLY A 107 -4.37 15.75 -4.64
CA GLY A 107 -3.21 15.17 -3.95
C GLY A 107 -2.16 16.20 -3.52
N GLY A 108 -2.43 17.51 -3.65
CA GLY A 108 -1.53 18.56 -3.20
C GLY A 108 -0.37 18.86 -4.15
N ALA A 109 -0.52 18.62 -5.45
CA ALA A 109 0.54 18.80 -6.45
C ALA A 109 1.28 20.15 -6.36
N GLU A 110 0.56 21.26 -6.16
CA GLU A 110 1.17 22.59 -6.01
C GLU A 110 2.08 22.70 -4.77
N ARG A 111 1.69 22.05 -3.66
CA ARG A 111 2.50 22.05 -2.44
C ARG A 111 3.81 21.31 -2.68
N PHE A 112 3.75 20.13 -3.30
CA PHE A 112 4.94 19.32 -3.53
C PHE A 112 5.84 19.87 -4.63
N GLU A 113 5.28 20.53 -5.65
CA GLU A 113 6.02 21.35 -6.61
C GLU A 113 6.85 22.43 -5.89
N LYS A 114 6.24 23.15 -4.93
CA LYS A 114 6.93 24.14 -4.10
C LYS A 114 8.02 23.52 -3.23
N GLU A 115 7.78 22.36 -2.63
CA GLU A 115 8.80 21.64 -1.83
C GLU A 115 9.97 21.21 -2.70
N LEU A 116 9.74 20.61 -3.87
CA LEU A 116 10.81 20.25 -4.79
C LEU A 116 11.59 21.48 -5.25
N LYS A 117 10.91 22.59 -5.56
CA LYS A 117 11.56 23.85 -5.93
C LYS A 117 12.47 24.40 -4.83
N LYS A 118 12.09 24.26 -3.55
CA LYS A 118 12.97 24.67 -2.43
C LYS A 118 14.27 23.87 -2.43
N ALA A 119 14.20 22.57 -2.66
CA ALA A 119 15.39 21.71 -2.69
C ALA A 119 16.23 21.92 -3.96
N ALA A 120 15.59 21.99 -5.13
CA ALA A 120 16.27 22.03 -6.43
C ALA A 120 16.63 23.45 -6.91
N GLY A 121 16.13 24.50 -6.25
CA GLY A 121 16.23 25.90 -6.66
C GLY A 121 15.30 26.28 -7.82
N SER A 122 15.19 25.43 -8.83
CA SER A 122 14.29 25.62 -9.98
C SER A 122 13.55 24.34 -10.34
N VAL A 123 12.31 24.50 -10.80
CA VAL A 123 11.46 23.43 -11.35
C VAL A 123 10.74 23.97 -12.58
N GLU A 124 10.58 23.11 -13.57
CA GLU A 124 9.69 23.34 -14.71
C GLU A 124 8.39 22.57 -14.49
N SER A 125 7.26 23.15 -14.91
CA SER A 125 5.94 22.65 -14.53
C SER A 125 4.94 22.78 -15.67
N LEU A 126 4.13 21.75 -15.86
CA LEU A 126 3.00 21.70 -16.78
C LEU A 126 1.73 21.31 -16.01
N GLN A 127 0.61 21.93 -16.39
CA GLN A 127 -0.69 21.64 -15.78
C GLN A 127 -1.67 21.13 -16.83
N LYS A 128 -2.21 19.94 -16.62
CA LYS A 128 -3.25 19.34 -17.47
C LYS A 128 -3.99 18.24 -16.71
N HIS A 129 -5.20 17.90 -17.14
CA HIS A 129 -5.98 16.79 -16.55
C HIS A 129 -6.18 16.91 -15.02
N LYS A 130 -6.31 18.14 -14.49
CA LYS A 130 -6.37 18.44 -13.03
C LYS A 130 -5.16 17.89 -12.25
N CYS A 131 -4.02 17.78 -12.92
CA CYS A 131 -2.75 17.34 -12.38
C CYS A 131 -1.69 18.39 -12.67
N ARG A 132 -0.61 18.35 -11.89
CA ARG A 132 0.64 19.04 -12.23
C ARG A 132 1.73 18.02 -12.41
N THR A 133 2.51 18.24 -13.44
CA THR A 133 3.69 17.46 -13.76
C THR A 133 4.85 18.43 -13.75
N PHE A 134 5.84 18.17 -12.90
CA PHE A 134 6.95 19.07 -12.70
C PHE A 134 8.26 18.29 -12.61
N HIS A 135 9.33 18.92 -13.05
CA HIS A 135 10.64 18.29 -13.08
C HIS A 135 11.76 19.24 -12.67
N ALA A 136 12.85 18.64 -12.21
CA ALA A 136 14.09 19.31 -11.86
C ALA A 136 15.28 18.51 -12.39
N VAL A 137 16.33 19.22 -12.80
CA VAL A 137 17.60 18.64 -13.20
C VAL A 137 18.50 18.52 -11.96
N LYS A 138 19.06 17.34 -11.72
CA LYS A 138 20.02 17.10 -10.65
C LYS A 138 21.27 17.93 -10.88
N SER A 139 21.65 18.69 -9.86
CA SER A 139 22.88 19.49 -9.85
C SER A 139 23.43 19.60 -8.43
N SER A 140 24.69 20.03 -8.31
CA SER A 140 25.34 20.28 -7.01
C SER A 140 24.69 21.42 -6.20
N ALA A 141 23.81 22.21 -6.81
CA ALA A 141 23.10 23.31 -6.16
C ALA A 141 21.90 22.87 -5.31
N TRP A 142 21.54 21.58 -5.33
CA TRP A 142 20.42 21.08 -4.51
C TRP A 142 20.75 21.16 -3.02
N ASP A 143 19.76 21.55 -2.22
CA ASP A 143 19.86 21.62 -0.76
C ASP A 143 19.98 20.21 -0.15
N GLN A 144 21.22 19.85 0.21
CA GLN A 144 21.53 18.54 0.79
C GLN A 144 20.94 18.36 2.20
N GLU A 145 20.76 19.44 2.97
CA GLU A 145 20.18 19.36 4.31
C GLU A 145 18.68 19.07 4.24
N LEU A 146 17.98 19.71 3.31
CA LEU A 146 16.57 19.45 3.06
C LEU A 146 16.35 18.03 2.54
N LEU A 147 17.19 17.57 1.61
CA LEU A 147 17.17 16.17 1.15
C LEU A 147 17.41 15.19 2.30
N ALA A 148 18.34 15.48 3.21
CA ALA A 148 18.59 14.63 4.39
C ALA A 148 17.35 14.55 5.30
N LYS A 149 16.65 15.67 5.54
CA LYS A 149 15.38 15.69 6.29
C LYS A 149 14.31 14.83 5.64
N TRP A 150 14.22 14.85 4.31
CA TRP A 150 13.26 14.04 3.57
C TRP A 150 13.59 12.55 3.62
N ARG A 151 14.88 12.17 3.55
CA ARG A 151 15.31 10.77 3.76
C ARG A 151 14.94 10.29 5.15
N GLU A 152 15.21 11.11 6.17
CA GLU A 152 14.88 10.78 7.56
C GLU A 152 13.38 10.59 7.75
N ALA A 153 12.56 11.47 7.18
CA ALA A 153 11.11 11.39 7.27
C ALA A 153 10.54 10.09 6.71
N GLY A 154 11.21 9.45 5.73
CA GLY A 154 10.80 8.21 5.07
C GLY A 154 11.30 6.91 5.71
N LYS A 155 12.12 6.99 6.77
CA LYS A 155 12.72 5.80 7.39
C LYS A 155 11.69 4.92 8.08
N ILE A 156 12.03 3.63 8.15
CA ILE A 156 11.37 2.67 9.03
C ILE A 156 11.62 3.12 10.48
N ARG A 157 10.56 3.12 11.29
CA ARG A 157 10.59 3.54 12.69
C ARG A 157 9.70 2.66 13.55
N LEU A 158 9.92 2.68 14.87
CA LEU A 158 8.98 2.08 15.82
C LEU A 158 7.77 2.98 16.02
N ILE A 159 6.59 2.38 16.18
CA ILE A 159 5.46 3.07 16.80
C ILE A 159 5.80 3.29 18.29
N PRO A 160 5.67 4.52 18.84
CA PRO A 160 5.92 4.80 20.24
C PRO A 160 5.21 3.82 21.18
N ASP A 161 5.88 3.39 22.24
CA ASP A 161 5.39 2.45 23.26
C ASP A 161 5.02 1.05 22.73
N THR A 162 5.54 0.65 21.56
CA THR A 162 5.35 -0.69 21.00
C THR A 162 6.66 -1.26 20.44
N THR A 163 6.62 -2.50 19.98
CA THR A 163 7.72 -3.18 19.27
C THR A 163 7.54 -3.17 17.74
N PHE A 164 6.48 -2.55 17.22
CA PHE A 164 6.15 -2.62 15.80
C PHE A 164 6.90 -1.59 14.97
N LEU A 165 7.62 -2.08 13.96
CA LEU A 165 8.22 -1.31 12.90
C LEU A 165 7.17 -0.94 11.85
N VAL A 166 7.20 0.32 11.45
CA VAL A 166 6.31 0.93 10.45
C VAL A 166 7.11 1.85 9.52
N GLN A 167 6.51 2.19 8.38
CA GLN A 167 7.08 3.15 7.42
C GLN A 167 5.99 4.11 6.92
N PRO A 168 6.30 5.39 6.71
CA PRO A 168 5.37 6.33 6.08
C PRO A 168 4.84 5.83 4.72
N GLY A 169 3.58 6.15 4.44
CA GLY A 169 2.88 5.67 3.24
C GLY A 169 2.16 4.34 3.41
N LEU A 170 2.45 3.60 4.48
CA LEU A 170 1.69 2.41 4.88
C LEU A 170 0.54 2.77 5.83
N PHE A 171 -0.36 1.80 6.06
CA PHE A 171 -1.52 1.98 6.93
C PHE A 171 -1.12 2.22 8.39
N SER A 172 -1.69 3.27 8.99
CA SER A 172 -1.47 3.69 10.38
C SER A 172 0.02 3.70 10.82
N PRO A 173 0.88 4.50 10.18
CA PRO A 173 2.33 4.46 10.41
C PRO A 173 2.79 5.27 11.64
N ASP A 174 1.85 5.84 12.40
CA ASP A 174 2.14 6.69 13.56
C ASP A 174 1.63 6.11 14.89
N HIS A 175 0.69 5.16 14.82
CA HIS A 175 0.02 4.59 15.98
C HIS A 175 -0.64 3.26 15.62
N LEU A 176 -0.99 2.47 16.62
CA LEU A 176 -1.86 1.30 16.43
C LEU A 176 -3.26 1.77 15.99
N ASP A 177 -3.75 1.27 14.86
CA ASP A 177 -5.06 1.66 14.33
C ASP A 177 -6.18 1.39 15.36
N PRO A 178 -7.03 2.38 15.70
CA PRO A 178 -8.09 2.19 16.68
C PRO A 178 -9.09 1.09 16.33
N GLY A 179 -9.38 0.87 15.04
CA GLY A 179 -10.24 -0.23 14.59
C GLY A 179 -9.58 -1.59 14.86
N SER A 180 -8.33 -1.76 14.47
CA SER A 180 -7.57 -2.97 14.77
C SER A 180 -7.41 -3.23 16.27
N LYS A 181 -7.24 -2.19 17.09
CA LYS A 181 -7.24 -2.32 18.57
C LYS A 181 -8.58 -2.83 19.08
N LEU A 182 -9.69 -2.23 18.64
CA LEU A 182 -11.03 -2.67 19.02
C LEU A 182 -11.28 -4.13 18.62
N LEU A 183 -10.78 -4.56 17.45
CA LEU A 183 -10.85 -5.95 17.02
C LEU A 183 -10.11 -6.86 18.00
N VAL A 184 -8.84 -6.56 18.29
CA VAL A 184 -7.99 -7.32 19.21
C VAL A 184 -8.62 -7.46 20.61
N GLU A 185 -9.22 -6.40 21.14
CA GLU A 185 -9.93 -6.43 22.43
C GLU A 185 -11.09 -7.44 22.48
N HIS A 186 -11.63 -7.84 21.32
CA HIS A 186 -12.79 -8.72 21.19
C HIS A 186 -12.50 -10.02 20.44
N LEU A 187 -11.24 -10.26 20.03
CA LEU A 187 -10.83 -11.54 19.47
C LEU A 187 -10.74 -12.59 20.57
N PRO A 188 -11.25 -13.81 20.35
CA PRO A 188 -11.09 -14.89 21.31
C PRO A 188 -9.70 -15.52 21.18
N ASN A 189 -9.17 -16.03 22.30
CA ASN A 189 -7.99 -16.91 22.31
C ASN A 189 -8.28 -18.35 21.79
N SER A 190 -9.53 -18.63 21.38
CA SER A 190 -9.98 -19.95 20.93
C SER A 190 -9.90 -20.17 19.41
N LEU A 191 -9.26 -19.23 18.67
CA LEU A 191 -8.94 -19.47 17.26
C LEU A 191 -8.00 -20.68 17.15
N ARG A 192 -8.15 -21.45 16.07
CA ARG A 192 -7.43 -22.72 15.88
C ARG A 192 -7.24 -23.02 14.40
N GLY A 193 -6.32 -23.94 14.11
CA GLY A 193 -6.12 -24.46 12.75
C GLY A 193 -5.37 -23.46 11.86
N ALA A 194 -5.73 -23.40 10.58
CA ALA A 194 -5.16 -22.42 9.64
C ALA A 194 -5.95 -21.11 9.71
N VAL A 195 -5.26 -20.02 10.02
CA VAL A 195 -5.85 -18.67 10.10
C VAL A 195 -5.36 -17.80 8.96
N ALA A 196 -6.22 -16.94 8.41
CA ALA A 196 -5.81 -15.88 7.49
C ALA A 196 -5.96 -14.49 8.11
N ASP A 197 -5.00 -13.61 7.86
CA ASP A 197 -5.09 -12.17 8.10
C ASP A 197 -5.17 -11.45 6.74
N LEU A 198 -6.33 -10.86 6.42
CA LEU A 198 -6.57 -10.26 5.11
C LEU A 198 -6.40 -8.74 5.17
N GLY A 199 -5.44 -8.23 4.39
CA GLY A 199 -4.99 -6.84 4.53
C GLY A 199 -4.18 -6.66 5.80
N GLY A 200 -3.31 -7.62 6.10
CA GLY A 200 -2.61 -7.70 7.39
C GLY A 200 -1.60 -6.55 7.63
N GLY A 201 -1.33 -5.72 6.62
CA GLY A 201 -0.43 -4.59 6.73
C GLY A 201 0.94 -5.00 7.25
N TRP A 202 1.42 -4.29 8.26
CA TRP A 202 2.69 -4.59 8.95
C TRP A 202 2.56 -5.64 10.07
N GLY A 203 1.43 -6.36 10.16
CA GLY A 203 1.31 -7.61 10.92
C GLY A 203 0.71 -7.51 12.33
N TYR A 204 0.02 -6.41 12.68
CA TYR A 204 -0.54 -6.23 14.03
C TYR A 204 -1.49 -7.34 14.48
N LEU A 205 -2.51 -7.64 13.66
CA LEU A 205 -3.52 -8.66 13.99
C LEU A 205 -2.90 -10.05 13.99
N THR A 206 -2.06 -10.36 13.00
CA THR A 206 -1.27 -11.59 12.93
C THR A 206 -0.44 -11.80 14.19
N CYS A 207 0.25 -10.77 14.69
CA CYS A 207 1.07 -10.85 15.91
C CYS A 207 0.20 -11.21 17.13
N TRP A 208 -0.92 -10.52 17.31
CA TRP A 208 -1.83 -10.83 18.40
C TRP A 208 -2.36 -12.28 18.32
N VAL A 209 -2.77 -12.74 17.13
CA VAL A 209 -3.28 -14.10 16.94
C VAL A 209 -2.21 -15.15 17.26
N ALA A 210 -0.97 -14.93 16.80
CA ALA A 210 0.14 -15.84 17.06
C ALA A 210 0.42 -15.97 18.57
N ASP A 211 0.42 -14.85 19.30
CA ASP A 211 0.78 -14.83 20.72
C ASP A 211 -0.33 -15.35 21.64
N HIS A 212 -1.60 -15.19 21.26
CA HIS A 212 -2.74 -15.42 22.16
C HIS A 212 -3.58 -16.66 21.82
N CYS A 213 -3.40 -17.27 20.65
CA CYS A 213 -4.23 -18.39 20.19
C CYS A 213 -3.42 -19.70 20.10
N PRO A 214 -3.26 -20.46 21.20
CA PRO A 214 -2.33 -21.61 21.28
C PRO A 214 -2.68 -22.79 20.36
N ASN A 215 -3.90 -22.81 19.80
CA ASN A 215 -4.36 -23.87 18.90
C ASN A 215 -4.24 -23.51 17.41
N VAL A 216 -3.74 -22.31 17.08
CA VAL A 216 -3.43 -21.92 15.70
C VAL A 216 -2.19 -22.68 15.25
N LYS A 217 -2.30 -23.32 14.07
CA LYS A 217 -1.23 -24.15 13.50
C LYS A 217 -0.36 -23.38 12.51
N ARG A 218 -0.95 -22.41 11.82
CA ARG A 218 -0.27 -21.50 10.89
C ARG A 218 -1.12 -20.27 10.65
N ILE A 219 -0.48 -19.17 10.23
CA ILE A 219 -1.15 -17.95 9.80
C ILE A 219 -0.72 -17.59 8.38
N ASP A 220 -1.66 -17.33 7.49
CA ASP A 220 -1.41 -16.78 6.16
C ASP A 220 -1.76 -15.29 6.17
N LEU A 221 -0.75 -14.42 6.13
CA LEU A 221 -0.92 -12.96 6.04
C LEU A 221 -0.95 -12.55 4.56
N HIS A 222 -2.08 -11.98 4.12
CA HIS A 222 -2.26 -11.46 2.76
C HIS A 222 -2.22 -9.94 2.76
N GLU A 223 -1.34 -9.36 1.94
CA GLU A 223 -1.20 -7.91 1.80
C GLU A 223 -0.82 -7.55 0.36
N VAL A 224 -1.40 -6.46 -0.14
CA VAL A 224 -1.24 -6.01 -1.53
C VAL A 224 0.02 -5.16 -1.70
N ASP A 225 0.52 -4.53 -0.63
CA ASP A 225 1.74 -3.71 -0.64
C ASP A 225 2.97 -4.52 -0.17
N ALA A 226 3.94 -4.71 -1.08
CA ALA A 226 5.17 -5.44 -0.79
C ALA A 226 5.99 -4.82 0.36
N ARG A 227 5.89 -3.51 0.58
CA ARG A 227 6.60 -2.83 1.69
C ARG A 227 6.01 -3.21 3.04
N ALA A 228 4.69 -3.35 3.12
CA ALA A 228 4.01 -3.81 4.32
C ALA A 228 4.34 -5.29 4.63
N ILE A 229 4.42 -6.15 3.60
CA ILE A 229 4.92 -7.52 3.74
C ILE A 229 6.34 -7.55 4.33
N ALA A 230 7.24 -6.72 3.83
CA ALA A 230 8.62 -6.67 4.34
C ALA A 230 8.67 -6.29 5.83
N LEU A 231 7.89 -5.29 6.26
CA LEU A 231 7.79 -4.93 7.67
C LEU A 231 7.10 -6.00 8.51
N ALA A 232 6.06 -6.64 7.99
CA ALA A 232 5.39 -7.72 8.70
C ALA A 232 6.36 -8.87 9.00
N ARG A 233 7.25 -9.22 8.06
CA ARG A 233 8.30 -10.22 8.29
C ARG A 233 9.22 -9.85 9.44
N GLU A 234 9.64 -8.59 9.51
CA GLU A 234 10.49 -8.10 10.62
C GLU A 234 9.74 -8.09 11.96
N ASN A 235 8.48 -7.63 11.96
CA ASN A 235 7.65 -7.56 13.16
C ASN A 235 7.27 -8.94 13.72
N LEU A 236 7.22 -9.97 12.86
CA LEU A 236 6.80 -11.33 13.20
C LEU A 236 7.97 -12.33 13.17
N LYS A 237 9.21 -11.86 13.12
CA LYS A 237 10.40 -12.73 13.04
C LYS A 237 10.53 -13.70 14.21
N ASP A 238 10.02 -13.31 15.38
CA ASP A 238 10.05 -14.09 16.63
C ASP A 238 8.68 -14.73 16.94
N SER A 239 7.79 -14.85 15.94
CA SER A 239 6.45 -15.40 16.14
C SER A 239 6.49 -16.86 16.63
N PRO A 240 5.67 -17.23 17.64
CA PRO A 240 5.60 -18.61 18.14
C PRO A 240 4.87 -19.57 17.20
N VAL A 241 4.29 -19.06 16.11
CA VAL A 241 3.51 -19.81 15.12
C VAL A 241 4.09 -19.54 13.73
N GLU A 242 4.05 -20.52 12.85
CA GLU A 242 4.47 -20.34 11.46
C GLU A 242 3.59 -19.30 10.74
N VAL A 243 4.22 -18.26 10.18
CA VAL A 243 3.53 -17.23 9.39
C VAL A 243 4.01 -17.28 7.94
N ALA A 244 3.07 -17.51 7.02
CA ALA A 244 3.27 -17.38 5.59
C ALA A 244 2.85 -15.98 5.12
N PHE A 245 3.72 -15.29 4.38
CA PHE A 245 3.47 -13.93 3.90
C PHE A 245 3.19 -13.93 2.40
N HIS A 246 2.02 -13.45 2.01
CA HIS A 246 1.53 -13.47 0.64
C HIS A 246 1.37 -12.05 0.10
N TRP A 247 2.25 -11.66 -0.82
CA TRP A 247 2.08 -10.45 -1.62
C TRP A 247 0.97 -10.67 -2.66
N HIS A 248 -0.26 -10.34 -2.26
CA HIS A 248 -1.48 -10.82 -2.92
C HIS A 248 -2.60 -9.78 -2.88
N ASP A 249 -3.37 -9.71 -3.97
CA ASP A 249 -4.58 -8.90 -4.05
C ASP A 249 -5.79 -9.76 -3.65
N VAL A 250 -6.25 -9.61 -2.40
CA VAL A 250 -7.40 -10.35 -1.84
C VAL A 250 -8.67 -10.16 -2.68
N SER A 251 -8.82 -9.07 -3.43
CA SER A 251 -9.99 -8.87 -4.32
C SER A 251 -10.06 -9.92 -5.44
N LYS A 252 -8.94 -10.58 -5.76
CA LYS A 252 -8.84 -11.64 -6.78
C LYS A 252 -9.16 -13.04 -6.26
N GLY A 253 -9.60 -13.17 -5.00
CA GLY A 253 -9.86 -14.45 -4.35
C GLY A 253 -8.69 -14.91 -3.48
N LEU A 254 -8.81 -16.08 -2.87
CA LEU A 254 -7.79 -16.64 -1.97
C LEU A 254 -7.40 -18.06 -2.42
N PRO A 255 -6.12 -18.45 -2.28
CA PRO A 255 -5.62 -19.74 -2.75
C PRO A 255 -6.02 -20.91 -1.84
N HIS A 256 -6.41 -20.63 -0.59
CA HIS A 256 -6.68 -21.64 0.43
C HIS A 256 -7.98 -21.35 1.19
N THR A 257 -8.44 -22.36 1.93
CA THR A 257 -9.54 -22.24 2.89
C THR A 257 -9.03 -22.30 4.33
N TYR A 258 -9.74 -21.63 5.23
CA TYR A 258 -9.27 -21.32 6.57
C TYR A 258 -10.27 -21.73 7.65
N ASP A 259 -9.74 -22.10 8.81
CA ASP A 259 -10.49 -22.38 10.03
C ASP A 259 -10.91 -21.07 10.72
N ALA A 260 -10.11 -20.01 10.56
CA ALA A 260 -10.53 -18.66 10.90
C ALA A 260 -9.94 -17.59 9.96
N VAL A 261 -10.62 -16.46 9.85
CA VAL A 261 -10.17 -15.27 9.13
C VAL A 261 -10.30 -14.07 10.06
N VAL A 262 -9.26 -13.26 10.17
CA VAL A 262 -9.28 -11.94 10.81
C VAL A 262 -8.99 -10.87 9.77
N MET A 263 -9.63 -9.70 9.86
CA MET A 263 -9.33 -8.60 8.94
C MET A 263 -9.78 -7.23 9.45
N ASN A 264 -9.03 -6.21 9.05
CA ASN A 264 -9.46 -4.81 9.04
C ASN A 264 -9.46 -4.36 7.57
N PRO A 265 -10.58 -4.55 6.82
CA PRO A 265 -10.61 -4.27 5.39
C PRO A 265 -10.30 -2.80 5.11
N PRO A 266 -9.61 -2.48 4.01
CA PRO A 266 -9.27 -1.10 3.69
C PRO A 266 -10.52 -0.24 3.55
N PHE A 267 -10.52 0.95 4.16
CA PHE A 267 -11.53 1.98 3.96
C PHE A 267 -10.89 3.37 4.01
N HIS A 268 -11.22 4.25 3.08
CA HIS A 268 -11.05 5.70 3.27
C HIS A 268 -12.39 6.40 3.18
N SER A 269 -12.54 7.43 4.00
CA SER A 269 -13.66 8.35 4.00
C SER A 269 -13.66 9.21 2.73
N GLY A 270 -14.08 8.67 1.58
CA GLY A 270 -14.45 9.53 0.45
C GLY A 270 -14.38 8.98 -0.98
N GLN A 271 -14.06 7.72 -1.23
CA GLN A 271 -14.05 7.17 -2.61
C GLN A 271 -14.91 5.90 -2.72
N ASN A 272 -15.84 5.87 -3.67
CA ASN A 272 -16.72 4.71 -3.94
C ASN A 272 -15.91 3.41 -4.16
N THR A 273 -14.71 3.53 -4.73
CA THR A 273 -13.79 2.41 -5.01
C THR A 273 -13.38 1.62 -3.77
N ASP A 274 -13.30 2.27 -2.60
CA ASP A 274 -12.85 1.60 -1.37
C ASP A 274 -13.98 0.79 -0.72
N ILE A 275 -15.24 1.20 -0.91
CA ILE A 275 -16.41 0.43 -0.47
C ILE A 275 -16.48 -0.89 -1.25
N ASP A 276 -16.31 -0.82 -2.58
CA ASP A 276 -16.32 -2.00 -3.44
C ASP A 276 -15.17 -2.96 -3.10
N LEU A 277 -13.99 -2.42 -2.77
CA LEU A 277 -12.84 -3.21 -2.33
C LEU A 277 -13.13 -3.91 -1.00
N GLY A 278 -13.67 -3.20 0.00
CA GLY A 278 -14.07 -3.79 1.27
C GLY A 278 -15.14 -4.88 1.12
N VAL A 279 -16.12 -4.66 0.22
CA VAL A 279 -17.12 -5.68 -0.14
C VAL A 279 -16.47 -6.92 -0.75
N ALA A 280 -15.50 -6.74 -1.66
CA ALA A 280 -14.75 -7.85 -2.25
C ALA A 280 -13.96 -8.63 -1.19
N PHE A 281 -13.36 -7.95 -0.21
CA PHE A 281 -12.71 -8.58 0.94
C PHE A 281 -13.68 -9.47 1.72
N VAL A 282 -14.84 -8.94 2.13
CA VAL A 282 -15.84 -9.71 2.89
C VAL A 282 -16.34 -10.92 2.10
N LYS A 283 -16.59 -10.75 0.80
CA LYS A 283 -17.01 -11.85 -0.08
C LYS A 283 -15.94 -12.96 -0.15
N ASN A 284 -14.68 -12.59 -0.36
CA ASN A 284 -13.59 -13.55 -0.49
C ASN A 284 -13.22 -14.20 0.85
N ALA A 285 -13.32 -13.46 1.95
CA ALA A 285 -13.20 -14.00 3.30
C ALA A 285 -14.30 -15.05 3.58
N ALA A 286 -15.56 -14.73 3.26
CA ALA A 286 -16.66 -15.67 3.44
C ALA A 286 -16.45 -16.94 2.59
N ALA A 287 -16.04 -16.78 1.32
CA ALA A 287 -15.79 -17.90 0.41
C ALA A 287 -14.61 -18.80 0.84
N SER A 288 -13.64 -18.27 1.58
CA SER A 288 -12.48 -19.03 2.06
C SER A 288 -12.72 -19.73 3.40
N LEU A 289 -13.85 -19.53 4.07
CA LEU A 289 -14.15 -20.25 5.32
C LEU A 289 -14.42 -21.73 5.04
N LYS A 290 -13.71 -22.61 5.76
CA LYS A 290 -14.07 -24.02 5.92
C LYS A 290 -15.42 -24.16 6.61
N GLN A 291 -15.95 -25.37 6.59
CA GLN A 291 -17.10 -25.73 7.39
C GLN A 291 -16.80 -25.56 8.90
N GLY A 292 -17.62 -24.81 9.63
CA GLY A 292 -17.35 -24.40 11.01
C GLY A 292 -16.29 -23.30 11.14
N GLY A 293 -15.85 -22.72 10.02
CA GLY A 293 -14.87 -21.64 9.99
C GLY A 293 -15.46 -20.32 10.44
N ARG A 294 -14.63 -19.47 11.05
CA ARG A 294 -15.02 -18.22 11.71
C ARG A 294 -14.38 -17.00 11.06
N LEU A 295 -15.13 -15.92 10.93
CA LEU A 295 -14.65 -14.63 10.46
C LEU A 295 -14.82 -13.58 11.57
N TYR A 296 -13.76 -12.85 11.86
CA TYR A 296 -13.77 -11.66 12.69
C TYR A 296 -13.30 -10.48 11.86
N LEU A 297 -14.10 -9.42 11.80
CA LEU A 297 -13.73 -8.21 11.07
C LEU A 297 -14.12 -6.96 11.84
N VAL A 298 -13.31 -5.92 11.70
CA VAL A 298 -13.67 -4.57 12.14
C VAL A 298 -13.96 -3.70 10.93
N ALA A 299 -14.91 -2.78 11.08
CA ALA A 299 -15.26 -1.83 10.03
C ALA A 299 -15.78 -0.52 10.63
N ASN A 300 -15.69 0.58 9.88
CA ASN A 300 -16.43 1.79 10.22
C ASN A 300 -17.94 1.48 10.27
N ARG A 301 -18.67 2.02 11.26
CA ARG A 301 -20.09 1.68 11.48
C ARG A 301 -20.97 1.88 10.24
N LYS A 302 -20.62 2.86 9.39
CA LYS A 302 -21.41 3.27 8.22
C LYS A 302 -21.29 2.27 7.06
N LEU A 303 -20.30 1.38 7.08
CA LEU A 303 -20.05 0.42 6.00
C LEU A 303 -21.02 -0.77 6.13
N PRO A 304 -21.79 -1.11 5.09
CA PRO A 304 -22.88 -2.09 5.17
C PRO A 304 -22.41 -3.54 4.95
N TYR A 305 -21.34 -3.97 5.61
CA TYR A 305 -20.75 -5.30 5.42
C TYR A 305 -21.66 -6.45 5.87
N GLU A 306 -22.63 -6.19 6.76
CA GLU A 306 -23.66 -7.15 7.17
C GLU A 306 -24.38 -7.77 5.97
N ARG A 307 -24.70 -6.97 4.95
CA ARG A 307 -25.38 -7.44 3.74
C ARG A 307 -24.58 -8.51 3.00
N GLN A 308 -23.25 -8.44 3.06
CA GLN A 308 -22.37 -9.41 2.41
C GLN A 308 -22.29 -10.71 3.23
N LEU A 309 -22.38 -10.61 4.56
CA LEU A 309 -22.47 -11.77 5.44
C LEU A 309 -23.80 -12.51 5.23
N ASP A 310 -24.91 -11.77 5.12
CA ASP A 310 -26.23 -12.31 4.80
C ASP A 310 -26.24 -12.99 3.42
N ALA A 311 -25.70 -12.32 2.40
CA ALA A 311 -25.61 -12.86 1.04
C ALA A 311 -24.76 -14.14 0.97
N ALA A 312 -23.73 -14.24 1.82
CA ALA A 312 -22.90 -15.44 1.95
C ALA A 312 -23.54 -16.55 2.82
N GLN A 313 -24.76 -16.33 3.34
CA GLN A 313 -25.48 -17.24 4.23
C GLN A 313 -24.68 -17.61 5.49
N LEU A 314 -23.92 -16.66 6.04
CA LEU A 314 -23.21 -16.84 7.31
C LEU A 314 -24.10 -16.43 8.47
N THR A 315 -24.07 -17.20 9.57
CA THR A 315 -24.62 -16.73 10.84
C THR A 315 -23.68 -15.69 11.41
N TRP A 316 -24.16 -14.48 11.68
CA TRP A 316 -23.32 -13.40 12.17
C TRP A 316 -23.96 -12.62 13.33
N ARG A 317 -23.11 -11.94 14.10
CA ARG A 317 -23.52 -11.00 15.15
C ARG A 317 -22.52 -9.87 15.26
N LYS A 318 -22.98 -8.72 15.76
CA LYS A 318 -22.11 -7.64 16.22
C LYS A 318 -21.54 -8.01 17.59
N VAL A 319 -20.21 -8.07 17.70
CA VAL A 319 -19.50 -8.40 18.94
C VAL A 319 -19.32 -7.16 19.80
N ALA A 320 -18.97 -6.05 19.16
CA ALA A 320 -18.71 -4.77 19.81
C ALA A 320 -18.98 -3.61 18.85
N GLU A 321 -19.18 -2.42 19.40
CA GLU A 321 -19.30 -1.17 18.65
C GLU A 321 -18.92 0.01 19.55
N ASP A 322 -18.16 0.96 18.99
CA ASP A 322 -17.86 2.24 19.63
C ASP A 322 -18.40 3.41 18.77
N GLY A 323 -17.95 4.64 19.07
CA GLY A 323 -18.30 5.86 18.33
C GLY A 323 -18.06 5.83 16.81
N THR A 324 -17.14 4.99 16.33
CA THR A 324 -16.59 5.00 14.97
C THR A 324 -16.66 3.63 14.30
N TYR A 325 -16.34 2.57 15.01
CA TYR A 325 -16.10 1.22 14.54
C TYR A 325 -17.11 0.21 15.10
N LYS A 326 -17.31 -0.88 14.37
CA LYS A 326 -18.03 -2.08 14.82
C LYS A 326 -17.19 -3.31 14.53
N VAL A 327 -17.24 -4.29 15.44
CA VAL A 327 -16.63 -5.61 15.28
C VAL A 327 -17.74 -6.60 14.97
N LEU A 328 -17.62 -7.30 13.85
CA LEU A 328 -18.55 -8.35 13.43
C LEU A 328 -17.87 -9.72 13.56
N PHE A 329 -18.64 -10.68 14.04
CA PHE A 329 -18.32 -12.10 13.99
C PHE A 329 -19.28 -12.79 13.03
N ALA A 330 -18.76 -13.70 12.21
CA ALA A 330 -19.55 -14.57 11.35
C ALA A 330 -19.01 -16.01 11.36
N GLU A 331 -19.86 -17.00 11.12
CA GLU A 331 -19.49 -18.42 11.10
C GLU A 331 -20.20 -19.16 9.98
N ARG A 332 -19.48 -20.09 9.34
CA ARG A 332 -20.05 -21.04 8.39
C ARG A 332 -20.64 -22.23 9.17
N THR A 333 -21.94 -22.19 9.42
CA THR A 333 -22.66 -23.25 10.12
C THR A 333 -22.81 -24.51 9.28
N LEU A 334 -22.82 -25.68 9.94
CA LEU A 334 -23.14 -26.96 9.31
C LEU A 334 -24.61 -26.91 8.90
N LYS A 335 -24.89 -27.08 7.61
CA LYS A 335 -26.27 -27.25 7.12
C LYS A 335 -26.77 -28.64 7.45
#